data_AF-X1V7J0-F1
#
_entry.id   AF-X1V7J0-F1
#
_cell.length_a   1.000
_cell.length_b   1.000
_cell.length_c   1.000
_cell.angle_alpha   90.00
_cell.angle_beta   90.00
_cell.angle_gamma   90.00
#
_symmetry.space_group_name_H-M   'P 1'
#
loop_
_entity.id
_entity.type
_entity.pdbx_description
1 polymer ?
#
loop_
_entity_poly.entity_id
_entity_poly.type
_entity_poly.pdbx_seq_one_letter_code
_entity_poly.pdbx_strand_id
1 'polypeptide(L)' 'GMDFSQKKVVCVVTGTGLKDTDTALKSAEPFLELPANLVAVEQALDWD' A
#
# COMPACT_ATOMS: atom_id res chain seq x y z
N GLY A 1 -4.93 23.88 15.88
CA GLY A 1 -4.54 23.45 14.52
C GLY A 1 -4.13 24.66 13.71
N MET A 2 -3.36 24.48 12.65
CA MET A 2 -3.11 25.55 11.68
C MET A 2 -4.30 25.66 10.72
N ASP A 3 -4.75 26.88 10.43
CA ASP A 3 -5.78 27.16 9.43
C ASP A 3 -5.13 27.49 8.08
N PHE A 4 -5.44 26.69 7.06
CA PHE A 4 -5.00 26.86 5.67
C PHE A 4 -6.17 27.21 4.75
N SER A 5 -7.32 27.60 5.29
CA SER A 5 -8.47 28.05 4.52
C SER A 5 -8.06 29.14 3.53
N GLN A 6 -8.54 29.04 2.29
CA GLN A 6 -8.23 29.94 1.17
C GLN A 6 -6.75 29.98 0.71
N LYS A 7 -5.90 29.04 1.13
CA LYS A 7 -4.49 28.97 0.68
C LYS A 7 -4.25 27.77 -0.24
N LYS A 8 -3.22 27.87 -1.09
CA LYS A 8 -2.71 26.76 -1.89
C LYS A 8 -1.45 26.20 -1.22
N VAL A 9 -1.49 24.92 -0.85
CA VAL A 9 -0.38 24.21 -0.21
C VAL A 9 0.28 23.31 -1.24
N VAL A 10 1.61 23.30 -1.29
CA VAL A 10 2.40 22.45 -2.18
C VAL A 10 3.33 21.59 -1.32
N CYS A 11 3.34 20.29 -1.58
CA CYS A 11 4.28 19.35 -0.98
C CYS A 11 5.17 18.78 -2.08
N VAL A 12 6.48 18.87 -1.88
CA VAL A 12 7.46 18.31 -2.80
C VAL A 12 7.89 16.95 -2.28
N VAL A 13 7.55 15.90 -3.02
CA VAL A 13 8.03 14.55 -2.72
C VAL A 13 9.42 14.39 -3.32
N THR A 14 10.45 14.42 -2.48
CA THR A 14 11.86 14.49 -2.89
C THR A 14 12.46 13.14 -3.30
N GLY A 15 11.77 12.03 -3.01
CA GLY A 15 12.25 10.68 -3.27
C GLY A 15 11.12 9.68 -3.50
N THR A 16 11.47 8.57 -4.16
CA THR A 16 10.55 7.45 -4.43
C THR A 16 10.59 6.44 -3.29
N GLY A 17 9.48 5.74 -3.04
CA GLY A 17 9.41 4.70 -2.01
C GLY A 17 10.45 3.58 -2.17
N LEU A 18 10.84 3.25 -3.41
CA LEU A 18 11.88 2.26 -3.70
C LEU A 18 13.27 2.58 -3.11
N LYS A 19 13.52 3.81 -2.63
CA LYS A 19 14.77 4.17 -1.96
C LYS A 19 14.87 3.65 -0.52
N ASP A 20 13.76 3.28 0.09
CA ASP A 20 13.69 2.78 1.47
C ASP A 20 12.74 1.58 1.55
N THR A 21 13.25 0.42 1.16
CA THR A 21 12.48 -0.83 1.20
C THR A 21 12.26 -1.32 2.63
N ASP A 22 13.17 -0.99 3.55
CA ASP A 22 13.07 -1.42 4.94
C ASP A 22 11.83 -0.82 5.62
N THR A 23 11.55 0.46 5.37
CA THR A 23 10.32 1.10 5.87
C THR A 23 9.06 0.49 5.26
N ALA A 24 9.09 0.12 3.97
CA ALA A 24 7.95 -0.55 3.32
C ALA A 24 7.69 -1.94 3.92
N LEU A 25 8.74 -2.70 4.23
CA LEU A 25 8.63 -4.05 4.77
C LEU A 25 8.20 -4.09 6.24
N LYS A 26 8.49 -3.04 7.03
CA LYS A 26 8.09 -2.97 8.46
C LYS A 26 6.59 -3.08 8.71
N SER A 27 5.77 -2.71 7.72
CA SER A 27 4.31 -2.69 7.84
C SER A 27 3.62 -3.58 6.81
N ALA A 28 4.38 -4.43 6.12
CA ALA A 28 3.82 -5.38 5.17
C ALA A 28 3.09 -6.49 5.92
N GLU A 29 1.83 -6.73 5.55
CA GLU A 29 1.10 -7.91 6.02
C GLU A 29 1.69 -9.18 5.39
N PRO A 30 1.71 -10.32 6.10
CA PRO A 30 2.10 -11.59 5.53
C PRO A 30 1.23 -11.95 4.32
N PHE A 31 1.81 -12.67 3.36
CA PHE A 31 1.04 -13.20 2.25
C PHE A 31 0.01 -14.23 2.72
N LEU A 32 -1.15 -14.24 2.06
CA LEU A 32 -2.15 -15.28 2.25
C LEU A 32 -1.66 -16.60 1.66
N GLU A 33 -1.56 -17.65 2.48
CA GLU A 33 -1.18 -18.98 2.03
C GLU A 33 -2.39 -19.73 1.48
N LEU A 34 -2.34 -20.11 0.20
CA LEU A 34 -3.42 -20.80 -0.49
C LEU A 34 -2.90 -22.06 -1.22
N PRO A 35 -3.73 -23.08 -1.42
CA PRO A 35 -3.39 -24.20 -2.29
C PRO A 35 -3.11 -23.73 -3.72
N ALA A 36 -2.25 -24.45 -4.45
CA ALA A 36 -2.00 -24.23 -5.88
C ALA A 36 -3.18 -24.67 -6.75
N ASN A 37 -4.35 -24.09 -6.51
CA ASN A 37 -5.63 -24.37 -7.14
C ASN A 37 -6.29 -23.05 -7.53
N LEU A 38 -6.71 -22.92 -8.79
CA LEU A 38 -7.25 -21.68 -9.33
C LEU A 38 -8.52 -21.22 -8.59
N VAL A 39 -9.46 -22.12 -8.36
CA VAL A 39 -10.73 -21.81 -7.68
C VAL A 39 -10.48 -21.31 -6.25
N ALA A 40 -9.51 -21.91 -5.54
CA ALA A 40 -9.14 -21.46 -4.20
C ALA A 40 -8.54 -20.04 -4.17
N VAL A 41 -7.84 -19.64 -5.24
CA VAL A 41 -7.29 -18.28 -5.39
C VAL A 41 -8.38 -17.28 -5.74
N GLU A 42 -9.26 -17.62 -6.68
CA GLU A 42 -10.38 -16.77 -7.11
C GLU A 42 -11.31 -16.43 -5.93
N GLN A 43 -11.72 -17.45 -5.16
CA GLN A 43 -12.56 -17.27 -3.98
C GLN A 43 -11.89 -16.44 -2.88
N ALA A 44 -10.58 -16.62 -2.68
CA ALA A 44 -9.85 -15.89 -1.65
C ALA A 44 -9.58 -14.42 -1.99
N LEU A 45 -9.64 -14.07 -3.28
CA LEU A 45 -9.45 -12.71 -3.78
C LEU A 45 -10.79 -11.99 -4.07
N ASP A 46 -11.92 -12.61 -3.75
CA ASP A 46 -13.27 -12.14 -4.09
C ASP A 46 -13.40 -11.87 -5.62
N TRP A 47 -12.76 -12.71 -6.44
CA TRP A 47 -12.84 -12.66 -7.89
C TRP A 47 -13.86 -13.71 -8.35
N ASP A 48 -15.15 -13.37 -8.21
CA ASP A 48 -16.26 -14.10 -8.85
C ASP A 48 -16.55 -13.59 -10.27
#